data_AF-A0A091CWW5-F1
#
_entry.id   AF-A0A091CWW5-F1
#
_cell.length_a   1.000
_cell.length_b   1.000
_cell.length_c   1.000
_cell.angle_alpha   90.00
_cell.angle_beta   90.00
_cell.angle_gamma   90.00
#
_symmetry.space_group_name_H-M   'P 1'
#
loop_
_entity.id
_entity.type
_entity.pdbx_description
1 polymer ?
#
loop_
_entity_poly.entity_id
_entity_poly.type
_entity_poly.pdbx_seq_one_letter_code
_entity_poly.pdbx_strand_id
1 'polypeptide(L)'
;MRRRKPGTIEVQQMKAQARAEKHQKQMERALLENEKKKREMTEKIEREKEELMEKLKQIEEQTKKAQQELEEQTRTAMELEQERKRAQSEAEKLAKERQEAEEAKEALLQASRDQKKTQEQLASEMAELTARISQLEMARQEESEAVAWQQKAQTVQEDLEKTRAELKTAMSTPRVAEPAENAQDEQDEKGAEASAALRADAMAKDRREEERTTEAEKSERVQKHRKALTSELPNARDESKKTAGDVIHAENMRPGRDKYKTLQHQAAH
;
A
#
# COMPACT_ATOMS: atom_id res chain seq x y z
N MET A 1 84.75 12.94 14.37
CA MET A 1 85.30 14.23 13.92
C MET A 1 84.74 14.77 12.60
N ARG A 2 84.75 14.05 11.46
CA ARG A 2 84.39 14.61 10.11
C ARG A 2 83.13 15.50 10.03
N ARG A 3 82.06 15.22 10.81
CA ARG A 3 80.84 16.05 10.89
C ARG A 3 81.01 17.44 11.54
N ARG A 4 82.22 17.79 12.01
CA ARG A 4 82.59 19.07 12.65
C ARG A 4 83.50 19.96 11.79
N LYS A 5 83.49 19.77 10.45
CA LYS A 5 84.24 20.59 9.48
C LYS A 5 83.36 20.93 8.26
N PRO A 6 83.65 22.01 7.50
CA PRO A 6 83.00 22.32 6.23
C PRO A 6 83.13 21.17 5.20
N GLY A 7 82.19 21.12 4.23
CA GLY A 7 82.15 20.06 3.22
C GLY A 7 83.02 20.35 1.98
N THR A 8 83.65 19.32 1.43
CA THR A 8 84.45 19.38 0.19
C THR A 8 83.59 19.72 -1.03
N ILE A 9 84.23 20.16 -2.12
CA ILE A 9 83.57 20.56 -3.37
C ILE A 9 82.70 19.42 -3.93
N GLU A 10 83.21 18.18 -3.95
CA GLU A 10 82.45 16.98 -4.34
C GLU A 10 81.17 16.81 -3.50
N VAL A 11 81.27 16.98 -2.16
CA VAL A 11 80.12 16.87 -1.25
C VAL A 11 79.13 18.03 -1.43
N GLN A 12 79.57 19.18 -1.96
CA GLN A 12 78.69 20.27 -2.35
C GLN A 12 78.01 20.00 -3.70
N GLN A 13 78.73 19.48 -4.69
CA GLN A 13 78.20 19.04 -5.99
C GLN A 13 77.17 17.92 -5.83
N MET A 14 77.48 16.86 -5.07
CA MET A 14 76.53 15.78 -4.75
C MET A 14 75.27 16.31 -4.05
N LYS A 15 75.39 17.32 -3.17
CA LYS A 15 74.23 17.97 -2.55
C LYS A 15 73.42 18.83 -3.53
N ALA A 16 74.06 19.48 -4.48
CA ALA A 16 73.38 20.24 -5.54
C ALA A 16 72.63 19.29 -6.48
N GLN A 17 73.29 18.23 -6.97
CA GLN A 17 72.67 17.18 -7.78
C GLN A 17 71.51 16.50 -7.04
N ALA A 18 71.70 16.05 -5.80
CA ALA A 18 70.62 15.41 -5.03
C ALA A 18 69.43 16.35 -4.74
N ARG A 19 69.64 17.67 -4.72
CA ARG A 19 68.55 18.67 -4.67
C ARG A 19 67.84 18.79 -6.02
N ALA A 20 68.58 18.89 -7.11
CA ALA A 20 68.03 18.97 -8.47
C ALA A 20 67.23 17.71 -8.83
N GLU A 21 67.80 16.52 -8.62
CA GLU A 21 67.10 15.24 -8.82
C GLU A 21 65.87 15.11 -7.93
N LYS A 22 65.92 15.53 -6.66
CA LYS A 22 64.75 15.51 -5.78
C LYS A 22 63.65 16.43 -6.33
N HIS A 23 64.01 17.63 -6.77
CA HIS A 23 63.07 18.59 -7.35
C HIS A 23 62.43 18.06 -8.65
N GLN A 24 63.24 17.50 -9.56
CA GLN A 24 62.75 16.84 -10.77
C GLN A 24 61.79 15.68 -10.43
N LYS A 25 62.19 14.77 -9.52
CA LYS A 25 61.35 13.66 -9.05
C LYS A 25 60.09 14.12 -8.33
N GLN A 26 60.04 15.35 -7.79
CA GLN A 26 58.82 15.96 -7.26
C GLN A 26 57.93 16.52 -8.38
N MET A 27 58.50 17.14 -9.42
CA MET A 27 57.75 17.60 -10.60
C MET A 27 57.14 16.44 -11.39
N GLU A 28 57.92 15.38 -11.66
CA GLU A 28 57.45 14.15 -12.32
C GLU A 28 56.27 13.52 -11.57
N ARG A 29 56.37 13.41 -10.23
CA ARG A 29 55.27 12.92 -9.38
C ARG A 29 54.04 13.82 -9.44
N ALA A 30 54.21 15.15 -9.42
CA ALA A 30 53.10 16.08 -9.51
C ALA A 30 52.38 16.01 -10.87
N LEU A 31 53.12 15.79 -11.97
CA LEU A 31 52.55 15.56 -13.29
C LEU A 31 51.74 14.26 -13.34
N LEU A 32 52.32 13.15 -12.85
CA LEU A 32 51.64 11.85 -12.79
C LEU A 32 50.42 11.86 -11.86
N GLU A 33 50.47 12.58 -10.74
CA GLU A 33 49.33 12.75 -9.83
C GLU A 33 48.20 13.56 -10.47
N ASN A 34 48.54 14.64 -11.19
CA ASN A 34 47.57 15.43 -11.95
C ASN A 34 46.96 14.65 -13.12
N GLU A 35 47.74 13.82 -13.82
CA GLU A 35 47.22 12.96 -14.89
C GLU A 35 46.30 11.87 -14.32
N LYS A 36 46.72 11.21 -13.23
CA LYS A 36 45.89 10.23 -12.52
C LYS A 36 44.56 10.85 -12.07
N LYS A 37 44.59 12.03 -11.44
CA LYS A 37 43.37 12.77 -11.04
C LYS A 37 42.46 13.10 -12.22
N LYS A 38 43.01 13.45 -13.38
CA LYS A 38 42.21 13.66 -14.60
C LYS A 38 41.54 12.38 -15.07
N ARG A 39 42.27 11.24 -15.11
CA ARG A 39 41.71 9.93 -15.49
C ARG A 39 40.63 9.46 -14.50
N GLU A 40 40.86 9.62 -13.20
CA GLU A 40 39.86 9.31 -12.15
C GLU A 40 38.62 10.23 -12.23
N MET A 41 38.78 11.47 -12.72
CA MET A 41 37.65 12.38 -12.94
C MET A 41 36.85 12.04 -14.19
N THR A 42 37.50 11.69 -15.32
CA THR A 42 36.78 11.25 -16.52
C THR A 42 36.05 9.93 -16.28
N GLU A 43 36.69 8.97 -15.63
CA GLU A 43 36.12 7.65 -15.30
C GLU A 43 34.95 7.76 -14.29
N LYS A 44 34.88 8.83 -13.49
CA LYS A 44 33.69 9.14 -12.67
C LYS A 44 32.56 9.73 -13.49
N ILE A 45 32.85 10.71 -14.35
CA ILE A 45 31.87 11.33 -15.25
C ILE A 45 31.28 10.28 -16.21
N GLU A 46 32.07 9.30 -16.65
CA GLU A 46 31.61 8.18 -17.47
C GLU A 46 30.64 7.26 -16.70
N ARG A 47 30.96 6.86 -15.46
CA ARG A 47 30.04 6.12 -14.58
C ARG A 47 28.75 6.89 -14.27
N GLU A 48 28.85 8.15 -13.89
CA GLU A 48 27.70 9.01 -13.58
C GLU A 48 26.79 9.17 -14.81
N LYS A 49 27.38 9.28 -16.01
CA LYS A 49 26.65 9.28 -17.29
C LYS A 49 25.98 7.93 -17.57
N GLU A 50 26.65 6.81 -17.32
CA GLU A 50 26.08 5.47 -17.49
C GLU A 50 24.89 5.23 -16.55
N GLU A 51 25.03 5.58 -15.27
CA GLU A 51 23.93 5.55 -14.30
C GLU A 51 22.73 6.42 -14.74
N LEU A 52 22.99 7.62 -15.26
CA LEU A 52 21.93 8.51 -15.76
C LEU A 52 21.25 7.95 -17.01
N MET A 53 22.01 7.35 -17.93
CA MET A 53 21.46 6.66 -19.11
C MET A 53 20.63 5.42 -18.72
N GLU A 54 21.01 4.69 -17.67
CA GLU A 54 20.22 3.58 -17.17
C GLU A 54 18.92 4.05 -16.50
N LYS A 55 18.99 5.06 -15.63
CA LYS A 55 17.81 5.68 -14.99
C LYS A 55 16.83 6.24 -16.03
N LEU A 56 17.32 6.85 -17.11
CA LEU A 56 16.48 7.29 -18.24
C LEU A 56 15.78 6.11 -18.93
N LYS A 57 16.50 5.03 -19.27
CA LYS A 57 15.89 3.82 -19.86
C LYS A 57 14.82 3.19 -18.98
N GLN A 58 15.05 3.14 -17.66
CA GLN A 58 14.06 2.64 -16.70
C GLN A 58 12.79 3.51 -16.69
N ILE A 59 12.92 4.84 -16.76
CA ILE A 59 11.79 5.78 -16.87
C ILE A 59 11.08 5.64 -18.22
N GLU A 60 11.80 5.49 -19.33
CA GLU A 60 11.24 5.24 -20.67
C GLU A 60 10.44 3.92 -20.71
N GLU A 61 10.97 2.84 -20.12
CA GLU A 61 10.29 1.54 -20.05
C GLU A 61 9.04 1.59 -19.16
N GLN A 62 9.12 2.25 -17.99
CA GLN A 62 7.96 2.47 -17.12
C GLN A 62 6.87 3.31 -17.80
N THR A 63 7.26 4.41 -18.47
CA THR A 63 6.34 5.28 -19.21
C THR A 63 5.65 4.50 -20.34
N LYS A 64 6.41 3.68 -21.08
CA LYS A 64 5.85 2.83 -22.14
C LYS A 64 4.86 1.81 -21.59
N LYS A 65 5.18 1.13 -20.47
CA LYS A 65 4.25 0.18 -19.83
C LYS A 65 2.97 0.86 -19.36
N ALA A 66 3.06 2.01 -18.70
CA ALA A 66 1.91 2.79 -18.27
C ALA A 66 1.05 3.27 -19.45
N GLN A 67 1.66 3.65 -20.58
CA GLN A 67 0.93 3.98 -21.80
C GLN A 67 0.20 2.76 -22.37
N GLN A 68 0.86 1.59 -22.46
CA GLN A 68 0.23 0.36 -22.95
C GLN A 68 -0.94 -0.08 -22.06
N GLU A 69 -0.79 -0.02 -20.75
CA GLU A 69 -1.87 -0.30 -19.79
C GLU A 69 -3.04 0.68 -19.95
N LEU A 70 -2.77 1.97 -20.15
CA LEU A 70 -3.81 2.98 -20.41
C LEU A 70 -4.53 2.74 -21.75
N GLU A 71 -3.83 2.30 -22.79
CA GLU A 71 -4.42 1.92 -24.08
C GLU A 71 -5.32 0.66 -23.94
N GLU A 72 -4.90 -0.33 -23.16
CA GLU A 72 -5.70 -1.53 -22.84
C GLU A 72 -6.93 -1.22 -21.97
N GLN A 73 -6.80 -0.35 -20.95
CA GLN A 73 -7.91 0.16 -20.15
C GLN A 73 -8.89 0.98 -21.00
N THR A 74 -8.40 1.82 -21.90
CA THR A 74 -9.23 2.60 -22.83
C THR A 74 -10.01 1.68 -23.78
N ARG A 75 -9.36 0.64 -24.32
CA ARG A 75 -9.99 -0.34 -25.20
C ARG A 75 -11.07 -1.15 -24.48
N THR A 76 -10.77 -1.69 -23.29
CA THR A 76 -11.75 -2.48 -22.51
C THR A 76 -12.93 -1.63 -22.07
N ALA A 77 -12.73 -0.35 -21.73
CA ALA A 77 -13.82 0.59 -21.49
C ALA A 77 -14.73 0.80 -22.73
N MET A 78 -14.16 0.90 -23.94
CA MET A 78 -14.95 0.98 -25.18
C MET A 78 -15.71 -0.30 -25.49
N GLU A 79 -15.13 -1.47 -25.24
CA GLU A 79 -15.78 -2.77 -25.44
C GLU A 79 -16.97 -2.92 -24.46
N LEU A 80 -16.79 -2.58 -23.18
CA LEU A 80 -17.87 -2.55 -22.18
C LEU A 80 -18.96 -1.51 -22.51
N GLU A 81 -18.62 -0.33 -23.05
CA GLU A 81 -19.62 0.66 -23.45
C GLU A 81 -20.49 0.16 -24.62
N GLN A 82 -19.91 -0.61 -25.55
CA GLN A 82 -20.64 -1.25 -26.64
C GLN A 82 -21.59 -2.35 -26.12
N GLU A 83 -21.13 -3.20 -25.19
CA GLU A 83 -22.00 -4.20 -24.56
C GLU A 83 -23.15 -3.55 -23.78
N ARG A 84 -22.86 -2.49 -23.02
CA ARG A 84 -23.89 -1.70 -22.32
C ARG A 84 -24.92 -1.11 -23.27
N LYS A 85 -24.50 -0.63 -24.45
CA LYS A 85 -25.40 -0.12 -25.51
C LYS A 85 -26.25 -1.22 -26.14
N ARG A 86 -25.71 -2.44 -26.33
CA ARG A 86 -26.48 -3.61 -26.82
C ARG A 86 -27.54 -4.03 -25.80
N ALA A 87 -27.14 -4.24 -24.54
CA ALA A 87 -28.03 -4.62 -23.45
C ALA A 87 -29.13 -3.56 -23.21
N GLN A 88 -28.80 -2.26 -23.31
CA GLN A 88 -29.78 -1.19 -23.27
C GLN A 88 -30.79 -1.27 -24.44
N SER A 89 -30.33 -1.48 -25.68
CA SER A 89 -31.22 -1.62 -26.84
C SER A 89 -32.11 -2.87 -26.77
N GLU A 90 -31.65 -3.95 -26.16
CA GLU A 90 -32.44 -5.16 -25.91
C GLU A 90 -33.48 -4.95 -24.80
N ALA A 91 -33.11 -4.28 -23.71
CA ALA A 91 -34.05 -3.87 -22.66
C ALA A 91 -35.13 -2.90 -23.20
N GLU A 92 -34.78 -1.95 -24.07
CA GLU A 92 -35.72 -1.03 -24.72
C GLU A 92 -36.69 -1.75 -25.67
N LYS A 93 -36.28 -2.85 -26.32
CA LYS A 93 -37.18 -3.70 -27.13
C LYS A 93 -38.14 -4.49 -26.25
N LEU A 94 -37.62 -5.15 -25.21
CA LEU A 94 -38.43 -5.93 -24.26
C LEU A 94 -39.42 -5.06 -23.47
N ALA A 95 -39.08 -3.79 -23.23
CA ALA A 95 -39.99 -2.81 -22.64
C ALA A 95 -41.15 -2.46 -23.57
N LYS A 96 -40.90 -2.29 -24.87
CA LYS A 96 -41.96 -2.07 -25.89
C LYS A 96 -42.85 -3.29 -26.07
N GLU A 97 -42.25 -4.48 -26.19
CA GLU A 97 -43.00 -5.74 -26.30
C GLU A 97 -43.90 -5.97 -25.06
N ARG A 98 -43.42 -5.61 -23.85
CA ARG A 98 -44.26 -5.58 -22.64
C ARG A 98 -45.40 -4.57 -22.72
N GLN A 99 -45.14 -3.35 -23.18
CA GLN A 99 -46.18 -2.33 -23.33
C GLN A 99 -47.24 -2.77 -24.33
N GLU A 100 -46.85 -3.25 -25.51
CA GLU A 100 -47.75 -3.77 -26.55
C GLU A 100 -48.58 -4.96 -26.03
N ALA A 101 -47.99 -5.85 -25.22
CA ALA A 101 -48.70 -6.94 -24.56
C ALA A 101 -49.67 -6.48 -23.44
N GLU A 102 -49.34 -5.43 -22.71
CA GLU A 102 -50.22 -4.83 -21.69
C GLU A 102 -51.39 -4.07 -22.33
N GLU A 103 -51.15 -3.32 -23.41
CA GLU A 103 -52.20 -2.67 -24.22
C GLU A 103 -53.13 -3.70 -24.87
N ALA A 104 -52.60 -4.77 -25.47
CA ALA A 104 -53.41 -5.85 -26.03
C ALA A 104 -54.25 -6.58 -24.96
N LYS A 105 -53.70 -6.78 -23.76
CA LYS A 105 -54.41 -7.35 -22.61
C LYS A 105 -55.53 -6.42 -22.12
N GLU A 106 -55.30 -5.11 -22.07
CA GLU A 106 -56.36 -4.15 -21.70
C GLU A 106 -57.46 -4.08 -22.77
N ALA A 107 -57.12 -4.12 -24.06
CA ALA A 107 -58.09 -4.20 -25.15
C ALA A 107 -58.97 -5.46 -25.05
N LEU A 108 -58.38 -6.62 -24.74
CA LEU A 108 -59.13 -7.87 -24.50
C LEU A 108 -60.03 -7.78 -23.26
N LEU A 109 -59.56 -7.18 -22.17
CA LEU A 109 -60.38 -6.93 -20.97
C LEU A 109 -61.55 -5.99 -21.28
N GLN A 110 -61.34 -4.96 -22.11
CA GLN A 110 -62.39 -4.04 -22.50
C GLN A 110 -63.42 -4.71 -23.40
N ALA A 111 -62.99 -5.47 -24.42
CA ALA A 111 -63.88 -6.26 -25.26
C ALA A 111 -64.71 -7.26 -24.43
N SER A 112 -64.12 -7.90 -23.41
CA SER A 112 -64.83 -8.78 -22.47
C SER A 112 -65.87 -8.04 -21.62
N ARG A 113 -65.58 -6.82 -21.14
CA ARG A 113 -66.57 -5.97 -20.43
C ARG A 113 -67.75 -5.62 -21.34
N ASP A 114 -67.50 -5.27 -22.59
CA ASP A 114 -68.55 -4.86 -23.53
C ASP A 114 -69.36 -6.07 -24.05
N GLN A 115 -68.74 -7.24 -24.19
CA GLN A 115 -69.45 -8.52 -24.36
C GLN A 115 -70.33 -8.86 -23.15
N LYS A 116 -69.87 -8.60 -21.92
CA LYS A 116 -70.69 -8.82 -20.71
C LYS A 116 -71.90 -7.88 -20.66
N LYS A 117 -71.75 -6.60 -21.02
CA LYS A 117 -72.88 -5.65 -21.12
C LYS A 117 -73.94 -6.12 -22.12
N THR A 118 -73.52 -6.61 -23.29
CA THR A 118 -74.46 -7.10 -24.31
C THR A 118 -75.15 -8.41 -23.90
N GLN A 119 -74.47 -9.29 -23.15
CA GLN A 119 -75.12 -10.43 -22.49
C GLN A 119 -76.12 -10.02 -21.41
N GLU A 120 -75.80 -8.99 -20.61
CA GLU A 120 -76.72 -8.43 -19.59
C GLU A 120 -77.96 -7.78 -20.23
N GLN A 121 -77.79 -7.09 -21.35
CA GLN A 121 -78.89 -6.54 -22.16
C GLN A 121 -79.80 -7.66 -22.70
N LEU A 122 -79.23 -8.66 -23.39
CA LEU A 122 -79.99 -9.81 -23.89
C LEU A 122 -80.71 -10.58 -22.77
N ALA A 123 -80.08 -10.71 -21.59
CA ALA A 123 -80.73 -11.32 -20.43
C ALA A 123 -81.91 -10.48 -19.91
N SER A 124 -81.83 -9.14 -19.96
CA SER A 124 -82.94 -8.26 -19.59
C SER A 124 -84.11 -8.32 -20.59
N GLU A 125 -83.84 -8.32 -21.90
CA GLU A 125 -84.86 -8.49 -22.94
C GLU A 125 -85.58 -9.85 -22.81
N MET A 126 -84.82 -10.92 -22.56
CA MET A 126 -85.38 -12.26 -22.30
C MET A 126 -86.22 -12.30 -21.00
N ALA A 127 -85.84 -11.56 -19.97
CA ALA A 127 -86.63 -11.44 -18.74
C ALA A 127 -87.93 -10.65 -18.95
N GLU A 128 -87.90 -9.55 -19.72
CA GLU A 128 -89.10 -8.79 -20.10
C GLU A 128 -90.06 -9.63 -20.95
N LEU A 129 -89.55 -10.36 -21.95
CA LEU A 129 -90.35 -11.27 -22.76
C LEU A 129 -90.95 -12.41 -21.92
N THR A 130 -90.18 -12.97 -20.97
CA THR A 130 -90.66 -14.01 -20.05
C THR A 130 -91.76 -13.44 -19.14
N ALA A 131 -91.56 -12.27 -18.55
CA ALA A 131 -92.59 -11.60 -17.75
C ALA A 131 -93.84 -11.27 -18.57
N ARG A 132 -93.68 -10.92 -19.86
CA ARG A 132 -94.80 -10.68 -20.78
C ARG A 132 -95.55 -11.96 -21.14
N ILE A 133 -94.85 -13.08 -21.30
CA ILE A 133 -95.46 -14.41 -21.46
C ILE A 133 -96.23 -14.77 -20.19
N SER A 134 -95.63 -14.66 -19.01
CA SER A 134 -96.32 -14.96 -17.74
C SER A 134 -97.52 -14.03 -17.46
N GLN A 135 -97.50 -12.78 -17.91
CA GLN A 135 -98.70 -11.91 -17.90
C GLN A 135 -99.81 -12.43 -18.80
N LEU A 136 -99.49 -12.93 -20.00
CA LEU A 136 -100.46 -13.51 -20.93
C LEU A 136 -100.95 -14.88 -20.45
N GLU A 137 -100.09 -15.68 -19.83
CA GLU A 137 -100.45 -16.94 -19.18
C GLU A 137 -101.32 -16.70 -17.94
N MET A 138 -101.03 -15.68 -17.12
CA MET A 138 -101.91 -15.28 -16.01
C MET A 138 -103.26 -14.75 -16.53
N ALA A 139 -103.28 -13.88 -17.54
CA ALA A 139 -104.55 -13.38 -18.10
C ALA A 139 -105.38 -14.51 -18.74
N ARG A 140 -104.72 -15.45 -19.42
CA ARG A 140 -105.35 -16.69 -19.94
C ARG A 140 -105.75 -17.63 -18.81
N GLN A 141 -105.04 -17.66 -17.69
CA GLN A 141 -105.41 -18.46 -16.54
C GLN A 141 -106.59 -17.82 -15.80
N GLU A 142 -106.65 -16.50 -15.64
CA GLU A 142 -107.82 -15.76 -15.15
C GLU A 142 -109.03 -15.92 -16.08
N GLU A 143 -108.83 -15.97 -17.39
CA GLU A 143 -109.88 -16.35 -18.36
C GLU A 143 -110.30 -17.81 -18.16
N SER A 144 -109.34 -18.74 -18.03
CA SER A 144 -109.63 -20.15 -17.78
C SER A 144 -110.24 -20.40 -16.40
N GLU A 145 -109.96 -19.55 -15.42
CA GLU A 145 -110.52 -19.56 -14.08
C GLU A 145 -111.89 -18.89 -14.08
N ALA A 146 -112.14 -17.86 -14.89
CA ALA A 146 -113.50 -17.35 -15.12
C ALA A 146 -114.38 -18.42 -15.78
N VAL A 147 -113.86 -19.13 -16.79
CA VAL A 147 -114.51 -20.30 -17.41
C VAL A 147 -114.61 -21.46 -16.42
N ALA A 148 -113.61 -21.70 -15.58
CA ALA A 148 -113.65 -22.76 -14.57
C ALA A 148 -114.54 -22.40 -13.37
N TRP A 149 -114.72 -21.13 -13.00
CA TRP A 149 -115.70 -20.65 -12.03
C TRP A 149 -117.10 -20.66 -12.63
N GLN A 150 -117.25 -20.43 -13.93
CA GLN A 150 -118.50 -20.72 -14.66
C GLN A 150 -118.80 -22.22 -14.65
N GLN A 151 -117.80 -23.08 -14.87
CA GLN A 151 -117.89 -24.54 -14.71
C GLN A 151 -117.92 -25.00 -13.25
N LYS A 152 -117.59 -24.18 -12.25
CA LYS A 152 -117.54 -24.56 -10.82
C LYS A 152 -118.65 -23.92 -9.99
N ALA A 153 -119.36 -22.95 -10.54
CA ALA A 153 -120.80 -22.87 -10.35
C ALA A 153 -121.45 -24.20 -10.79
N GLN A 154 -121.12 -24.71 -11.99
CA GLN A 154 -121.64 -26.00 -12.49
C GLN A 154 -121.10 -27.25 -11.76
N THR A 155 -119.97 -27.19 -11.03
CA THR A 155 -119.31 -28.37 -10.40
C THR A 155 -118.95 -28.26 -8.90
N VAL A 156 -119.22 -27.14 -8.21
CA VAL A 156 -119.51 -27.18 -6.74
C VAL A 156 -121.01 -27.41 -6.50
N GLN A 157 -121.81 -27.35 -7.57
CA GLN A 157 -122.97 -28.23 -7.73
C GLN A 157 -122.62 -29.73 -7.68
N GLU A 158 -121.33 -30.14 -7.70
CA GLU A 158 -120.86 -31.55 -7.74
C GLU A 158 -119.86 -31.95 -6.60
N ASP A 159 -118.63 -31.39 -6.47
CA ASP A 159 -117.46 -31.96 -5.72
C ASP A 159 -116.83 -31.11 -4.55
N LEU A 160 -116.28 -31.71 -3.47
CA LEU A 160 -115.93 -31.08 -2.13
C LEU A 160 -114.48 -31.51 -1.41
N GLU A 161 -113.13 -31.01 -1.61
CA GLU A 161 -111.66 -31.43 -1.00
C GLU A 161 -110.16 -30.61 -1.16
N LYS A 162 -108.83 -30.98 -0.70
CA LYS A 162 -107.24 -30.67 -1.08
C LYS A 162 -105.87 -30.31 -0.09
N THR A 163 -104.45 -30.34 -0.44
CA THR A 163 -103.01 -30.50 0.39
C THR A 163 -101.53 -29.63 0.28
N ARG A 164 -100.22 -29.89 0.89
CA ARG A 164 -98.81 -29.05 1.12
C ARG A 164 -97.21 -29.63 1.42
N ALA A 165 -95.96 -28.89 1.62
CA ALA A 165 -94.36 -29.31 1.78
C ALA A 165 -93.02 -28.43 2.45
N GLU A 166 -91.60 -28.76 2.51
CA GLU A 166 -90.26 -28.10 3.27
C GLU A 166 -88.58 -28.42 3.03
N LEU A 167 -87.37 -27.73 3.50
CA LEU A 167 -85.74 -28.02 3.43
C LEU A 167 -84.41 -27.17 4.15
N LYS A 168 -82.99 -27.50 4.26
CA LYS A 168 -81.65 -26.81 5.00
C LYS A 168 -79.97 -27.06 4.71
N THR A 169 -78.80 -26.43 5.33
CA THR A 169 -77.15 -26.45 5.06
C THR A 169 -75.83 -26.08 6.10
N ALA A 170 -74.38 -26.01 5.83
CA ALA A 170 -73.03 -25.78 6.76
C ALA A 170 -71.39 -25.38 6.32
N MET A 171 -70.19 -25.22 7.14
CA MET A 171 -68.60 -24.80 6.89
C MET A 171 -67.30 -25.05 7.99
N SER A 172 -65.88 -24.73 8.20
CA SER A 172 -64.45 -24.00 7.80
C SER A 172 -62.91 -24.27 8.56
N THR A 173 -61.61 -23.65 8.37
CA THR A 173 -60.05 -23.98 8.89
C THR A 173 -58.64 -22.98 9.04
N PRO A 174 -57.29 -23.30 9.54
CA PRO A 174 -55.95 -22.45 9.96
C PRO A 174 -54.25 -22.83 9.89
N ARG A 175 -53.08 -22.05 10.34
CA ARG A 175 -51.43 -22.28 10.36
C ARG A 175 -50.25 -21.40 11.21
N VAL A 176 -48.86 -21.74 11.47
CA VAL A 176 -47.54 -20.95 12.04
C VAL A 176 -45.96 -21.56 11.92
N ALA A 177 -44.58 -21.24 12.29
CA ALA A 177 -43.43 -20.24 12.87
C ALA A 177 -41.75 -20.58 12.79
N GLU A 178 -40.62 -19.73 13.09
CA GLU A 178 -39.03 -19.80 12.72
C GLU A 178 -37.66 -19.11 13.57
N PRO A 179 -36.20 -19.23 13.36
CA PRO A 179 -34.83 -18.90 14.24
C PRO A 179 -33.22 -18.41 13.79
N ALA A 180 -32.03 -18.17 14.62
CA ALA A 180 -30.45 -17.72 14.37
C ALA A 180 -29.16 -17.79 15.53
N GLU A 181 -27.75 -17.42 15.75
CA GLU A 181 -26.23 -16.88 15.30
C GLU A 181 -24.90 -16.83 16.41
N ASN A 182 -23.48 -16.46 16.56
CA ASN A 182 -21.97 -16.09 15.99
C ASN A 182 -20.51 -15.90 16.96
N ALA A 183 -19.11 -15.56 16.64
CA ALA A 183 -17.67 -15.47 17.48
C ALA A 183 -16.11 -14.77 17.12
N GLN A 184 -14.86 -14.73 17.90
CA GLN A 184 -13.34 -14.02 17.75
C GLN A 184 -11.91 -14.41 18.67
N ASP A 185 -10.49 -14.03 18.90
CA ASP A 185 -9.06 -13.21 18.61
C ASP A 185 -7.53 -13.65 19.33
N GLU A 186 -6.15 -13.22 19.57
CA GLU A 186 -4.87 -12.15 19.49
C GLU A 186 -3.20 -12.45 19.95
N GLN A 187 -2.00 -11.58 19.97
CA GLN A 187 -0.50 -11.45 20.73
C GLN A 187 1.18 -11.32 20.24
N ASP A 188 2.35 -10.77 20.96
CA ASP A 188 4.01 -10.64 20.76
C ASP A 188 5.16 -10.45 22.04
N GLU A 189 6.55 -10.07 22.32
CA GLU A 189 7.93 -9.24 21.97
C GLU A 189 9.54 -9.56 22.53
N LYS A 190 10.71 -8.69 22.66
CA LYS A 190 12.34 -8.91 22.52
C LYS A 190 13.66 -8.07 23.29
N GLY A 191 15.11 -8.27 23.26
CA GLY A 191 16.41 -7.43 23.89
C GLY A 191 18.09 -7.81 24.00
N ALA A 192 19.23 -6.97 24.30
CA ALA A 192 20.82 -7.27 24.28
C ALA A 192 22.12 -6.39 24.93
N GLU A 193 23.48 -6.80 24.82
CA GLU A 193 24.94 -6.13 24.85
C GLU A 193 26.22 -6.30 25.89
N ALA A 194 27.47 -5.67 25.74
CA ALA A 194 28.91 -6.19 26.09
C ALA A 194 30.11 -5.37 26.87
N SER A 195 31.47 -5.63 26.67
CA SER A 195 32.66 -5.54 27.68
C SER A 195 34.14 -5.06 27.27
N ALA A 196 35.17 -4.83 28.19
CA ALA A 196 36.72 -5.04 28.10
C ALA A 196 37.77 -4.13 28.94
N ALA A 197 39.13 -4.40 28.97
CA ALA A 197 40.25 -3.71 29.78
C ALA A 197 41.79 -3.97 29.37
N LEU A 198 42.87 -3.38 30.05
CA LEU A 198 44.33 -3.83 30.30
C LEU A 198 45.67 -3.09 29.76
N ARG A 199 46.76 -2.89 30.61
CA ARG A 199 48.32 -2.92 30.50
C ARG A 199 49.23 -2.14 29.46
N ALA A 200 50.49 -1.59 29.66
CA ALA A 200 51.56 -1.32 30.74
C ALA A 200 52.90 -0.51 30.30
N ASP A 201 53.93 -0.27 31.18
CA ASP A 201 55.46 -0.07 31.04
C ASP A 201 56.34 1.23 30.64
N ALA A 202 57.70 1.10 30.37
CA ALA A 202 58.96 1.86 30.82
C ALA A 202 59.87 2.85 29.94
N MET A 203 60.97 3.51 30.48
CA MET A 203 62.41 3.70 29.90
C MET A 203 63.42 4.86 30.33
N ALA A 204 64.74 4.76 29.98
CA ALA A 204 65.91 5.66 30.30
C ALA A 204 66.73 6.35 29.11
N LYS A 205 68.09 6.55 29.17
CA LYS A 205 68.85 7.68 28.50
C LYS A 205 70.30 7.43 27.91
N ASP A 206 70.80 8.29 26.99
CA ASP A 206 72.09 8.15 26.20
C ASP A 206 72.73 9.51 25.68
N ARG A 207 74.05 9.56 25.34
CA ARG A 207 75.05 10.65 25.00
C ARG A 207 75.26 11.34 23.61
N ARG A 208 74.72 12.56 23.36
CA ARG A 208 75.16 13.66 22.40
C ARG A 208 74.22 14.89 22.42
N GLU A 209 73.98 15.46 23.59
CA GLU A 209 72.60 15.73 23.98
C GLU A 209 72.24 17.23 24.03
N GLU A 210 72.25 17.85 25.19
CA GLU A 210 72.63 19.27 25.38
C GLU A 210 71.82 20.30 24.57
N GLU A 211 72.39 20.87 23.50
CA GLU A 211 71.75 21.89 22.66
C GLU A 211 70.61 21.35 21.78
N ARG A 212 70.45 20.02 21.70
CA ARG A 212 69.32 19.43 20.98
C ARG A 212 68.08 19.57 21.86
N THR A 213 66.99 20.07 21.31
CA THR A 213 65.66 19.81 21.85
C THR A 213 65.04 18.57 21.19
N THR A 214 64.12 17.88 21.89
CA THR A 214 63.52 16.64 21.37
C THR A 214 62.69 16.91 20.12
N GLU A 215 62.46 15.91 19.26
CA GLU A 215 61.58 16.13 18.10
C GLU A 215 60.15 16.49 18.54
N ALA A 216 59.72 16.00 19.70
CA ALA A 216 58.47 16.39 20.37
C ALA A 216 58.50 17.79 21.03
N GLU A 217 59.63 18.47 21.01
CA GLU A 217 59.83 19.83 21.55
C GLU A 217 60.10 20.83 20.42
N LYS A 218 60.66 20.35 19.29
CA LYS A 218 60.81 21.10 18.03
C LYS A 218 59.57 21.08 17.15
N SER A 219 58.84 19.97 17.15
CA SER A 219 57.68 19.73 16.29
C SER A 219 56.42 19.63 17.14
N GLU A 220 55.63 20.71 17.12
CA GLU A 220 54.36 20.80 17.85
C GLU A 220 53.38 19.67 17.49
N ARG A 221 53.40 19.20 16.23
CA ARG A 221 52.63 18.02 15.79
C ARG A 221 53.03 16.75 16.53
N VAL A 222 54.33 16.51 16.71
CA VAL A 222 54.85 15.35 17.47
C VAL A 222 54.55 15.52 18.96
N GLN A 223 54.58 16.75 19.49
CA GLN A 223 54.13 17.03 20.86
C GLN A 223 52.64 16.70 21.06
N LYS A 224 51.76 17.19 20.18
CA LYS A 224 50.30 16.97 20.23
C LYS A 224 49.95 15.49 20.13
N HIS A 225 50.55 14.77 19.17
CA HIS A 225 50.29 13.34 19.02
C HIS A 225 50.76 12.51 20.23
N ARG A 226 51.93 12.85 20.82
CA ARG A 226 52.36 12.23 22.09
C ARG A 226 51.44 12.56 23.26
N LYS A 227 50.93 13.79 23.35
CA LYS A 227 49.94 14.19 24.38
C LYS A 227 48.66 13.36 24.28
N ALA A 228 48.10 13.19 23.08
CA ALA A 228 46.91 12.37 22.83
C ALA A 228 47.11 10.89 23.27
N LEU A 229 48.19 10.26 22.81
CA LEU A 229 48.55 8.90 23.23
C LEU A 229 48.82 8.79 24.75
N THR A 230 49.22 9.88 25.41
CA THR A 230 49.41 9.93 26.87
C THR A 230 48.07 10.00 27.64
N SER A 231 47.01 10.56 27.05
CA SER A 231 45.65 10.52 27.62
C SER A 231 44.89 9.22 27.30
N GLU A 232 45.24 8.52 26.23
CA GLU A 232 44.53 7.31 25.77
C GLU A 232 45.03 6.03 26.48
N LEU A 233 46.35 5.83 26.54
CA LEU A 233 46.96 4.60 27.07
C LEU A 233 46.80 4.32 28.57
N PRO A 234 46.53 5.27 29.51
CA PRO A 234 46.37 4.96 30.93
C PRO A 234 45.20 4.02 31.25
N ASN A 235 44.11 4.07 30.48
CA ASN A 235 42.94 3.20 30.65
C ASN A 235 43.30 1.74 30.35
N ALA A 236 44.22 1.55 29.40
CA ALA A 236 44.90 0.30 29.07
C ALA A 236 46.26 0.23 29.81
N ARG A 237 46.26 0.38 31.13
CA ARG A 237 47.46 0.18 31.98
C ARG A 237 47.16 -0.71 33.19
N ASP A 238 48.22 -1.22 33.81
CA ASP A 238 48.18 -1.98 35.06
C ASP A 238 49.41 -1.59 35.87
N GLU A 239 49.17 -1.11 37.09
CA GLU A 239 50.18 -0.60 38.00
C GLU A 239 51.04 -1.73 38.60
N SER A 240 50.54 -2.97 38.66
CA SER A 240 51.21 -4.12 39.27
C SER A 240 52.30 -4.75 38.39
N LYS A 241 52.29 -4.47 37.08
CA LYS A 241 53.27 -5.00 36.11
C LYS A 241 54.30 -3.97 35.61
N LYS A 242 54.36 -2.80 36.24
CA LYS A 242 55.39 -1.78 35.98
C LYS A 242 56.79 -2.34 36.28
N THR A 243 57.70 -2.26 35.32
CA THR A 243 59.11 -2.57 35.57
C THR A 243 59.83 -1.38 36.22
N ALA A 244 61.09 -1.58 36.62
CA ALA A 244 61.92 -0.52 37.19
C ALA A 244 62.09 0.69 36.23
N GLY A 245 61.84 0.54 34.93
CA GLY A 245 62.12 1.57 33.95
C GLY A 245 61.08 2.69 33.82
N ASP A 246 59.78 2.48 34.08
CA ASP A 246 58.77 3.57 33.97
C ASP A 246 58.74 4.47 35.19
N VAL A 247 59.00 3.92 36.37
CA VAL A 247 59.18 4.73 37.58
C VAL A 247 60.32 5.73 37.34
N ILE A 248 61.44 5.25 36.80
CA ILE A 248 62.58 6.08 36.34
C ILE A 248 62.18 7.06 35.22
N HIS A 249 61.32 6.67 34.27
CA HIS A 249 60.90 7.55 33.18
C HIS A 249 60.02 8.73 33.66
N ALA A 250 58.98 8.44 34.43
CA ALA A 250 58.04 9.43 34.92
C ALA A 250 58.71 10.40 35.91
N GLU A 251 59.59 9.89 36.78
CA GLU A 251 60.39 10.70 37.69
C GLU A 251 61.42 11.60 36.96
N ASN A 252 61.89 11.20 35.78
CA ASN A 252 62.64 12.11 34.91
C ASN A 252 61.73 13.18 34.25
N MET A 253 60.54 12.81 33.79
CA MET A 253 59.64 13.74 33.10
C MET A 253 59.04 14.82 34.03
N ARG A 254 58.76 14.51 35.30
CA ARG A 254 58.17 15.47 36.28
C ARG A 254 58.99 16.76 36.48
N PRO A 255 60.33 16.72 36.66
CA PRO A 255 61.19 17.91 36.68
C PRO A 255 61.65 18.36 35.27
N GLY A 256 60.96 17.97 34.19
CA GLY A 256 61.25 18.44 32.83
C GLY A 256 62.54 17.89 32.20
N ARG A 257 63.10 16.80 32.73
CA ARG A 257 64.37 16.22 32.24
C ARG A 257 64.14 15.33 31.01
N ASP A 258 64.19 15.89 29.81
CA ASP A 258 64.25 15.10 28.57
C ASP A 258 65.64 14.48 28.32
N LYS A 259 65.78 13.67 27.25
CA LYS A 259 67.03 12.99 26.88
C LYS A 259 68.19 13.97 26.74
N TYR A 260 67.92 15.14 26.18
CA TYR A 260 68.96 16.09 25.85
C TYR A 260 69.40 16.92 27.07
N LYS A 261 68.45 17.50 27.82
CA LYS A 261 68.77 18.33 29.02
C LYS A 261 69.53 17.58 30.13
N THR A 262 69.20 16.32 30.43
CA THR A 262 69.91 15.58 31.51
C THR A 262 71.39 15.39 31.23
N LEU A 263 71.74 15.13 29.97
CA LEU A 263 73.10 14.75 29.63
C LEU A 263 73.99 15.96 29.30
N GLN A 264 73.38 17.16 29.28
CA GLN A 264 74.01 18.46 29.51
C GLN A 264 74.41 18.61 30.98
N HIS A 265 73.46 18.42 31.89
CA HIS A 265 73.66 18.59 33.33
C HIS A 265 74.74 17.66 33.90
N GLN A 266 74.94 16.48 33.30
CA GLN A 266 75.99 15.52 33.66
C GLN A 266 77.26 15.62 32.79
N ALA A 267 77.40 16.64 31.93
CA ALA A 267 78.62 16.99 31.19
C ALA A 267 79.27 18.29 31.70
N ALA A 268 78.51 19.10 32.45
CA ALA A 268 78.95 20.33 33.11
C ALA A 268 79.53 20.10 34.53
N HIS A 269 79.76 18.84 34.89
CA HIS A 269 80.35 18.34 36.14
C HIS A 269 81.46 17.34 35.82
#